data_AF-A0A2H5A323-F1
#
_entry.id   AF-A0A2H5A323-F1
#
_cell.length_a   1.000
_cell.length_b   1.000
_cell.length_c   1.000
_cell.angle_alpha   90.00
_cell.angle_beta   90.00
_cell.angle_gamma   90.00
#
_symmetry.space_group_name_H-M   'P 1'
#
loop_
_entity.id
_entity.type
_entity.pdbx_description
1 polymer ?
#
loop_
_entity_poly.entity_id
_entity_poly.type
_entity_poly.pdbx_seq_one_letter_code
_entity_poly.pdbx_strand_id
1 'polypeptide(L)'
;MAERYNTPAEGTLDWHVPLNENFKKLDNHVELRDAESNMDQYSPSAGAKFLATDTGTVYLGDGDTWNPIGDITPSSTGSKTADDGTIIAPPGDLQSAIDDASNGAEWGKRPTQTVRLVSGENYTVSDTIKLRRGVRLECNGARIVPSGDFDVIEMYRESQLIEPHIDSRNQGWSSTQIVVGADDAAKLEAANRAWVRDAYLMGDKGEGTGLQFRGGSGGPCSMQWATGTINGFKRAIDLYAAGGDTSGQGDWSNGNHFEGLIRNYEIGVSMRSEGAAVTGNSFRLQAQPNPRVSKWLWYMEDDPRSSSQRGDSSYVKKGNAMLVKSWDNINYEKNPYYDSSDRKPPVWYIGKGKQYANSLYDFGGLMGNQYIVNNADTPDRNGILTGHGGHVTGTTEWSQPPNYQRNDSRNWHHESRNA
;
A
#
# COMPACT_ATOMS: atom_id res chain seq x y z
N MET A 1 -15.55 18.32 51.20
CA MET A 1 -15.63 16.86 50.96
C MET A 1 -16.40 16.11 52.07
N ALA A 2 -17.08 16.78 53.02
CA ALA A 2 -17.73 16.12 54.16
C ALA A 2 -19.28 16.05 54.10
N GLU A 3 -19.92 16.52 53.02
CA GLU A 3 -21.40 16.60 52.96
C GLU A 3 -22.09 15.43 52.25
N ARG A 4 -21.36 14.48 51.65
CA ARG A 4 -21.96 13.46 50.78
C ARG A 4 -22.28 12.13 51.48
N TYR A 5 -21.53 11.79 52.53
CA TYR A 5 -21.64 10.54 53.27
C TYR A 5 -21.67 10.80 54.77
N ASN A 6 -22.51 10.06 55.49
CA ASN A 6 -22.67 10.17 56.93
C ASN A 6 -21.42 9.65 57.64
N THR A 7 -20.85 10.44 58.55
CA THR A 7 -19.80 9.98 59.47
C THR A 7 -20.41 9.92 60.86
N PRO A 8 -20.58 8.74 61.47
CA PRO A 8 -21.13 8.63 62.83
C PRO A 8 -20.27 9.40 63.84
N ALA A 9 -20.90 10.07 64.81
CA ALA A 9 -20.18 10.71 65.90
C ALA A 9 -19.56 9.66 66.82
N GLU A 10 -18.43 10.01 67.44
CA GLU A 10 -17.77 9.15 68.42
C GLU A 10 -18.75 8.75 69.54
N GLY A 11 -18.82 7.45 69.85
CA GLY A 11 -19.77 6.89 70.82
C GLY A 11 -21.13 6.45 70.26
N THR A 12 -21.40 6.61 68.95
CA THR A 12 -22.64 6.11 68.33
C THR A 12 -22.66 4.57 68.32
N LEU A 13 -23.63 3.96 69.02
CA LEU A 13 -23.75 2.50 69.13
C LEU A 13 -24.36 1.87 67.86
N ASP A 14 -25.27 2.58 67.19
CA ASP A 14 -25.94 2.12 65.96
C ASP A 14 -25.26 2.62 64.69
N TRP A 15 -23.93 2.61 64.66
CA TRP A 15 -23.12 3.11 63.54
C TRP A 15 -23.45 2.46 62.18
N HIS A 16 -23.99 1.24 62.20
CA HIS A 16 -24.33 0.49 60.99
C HIS A 16 -25.46 1.13 60.19
N VAL A 17 -26.39 1.85 60.83
CA VAL A 17 -27.52 2.52 60.14
C VAL A 17 -27.04 3.62 59.19
N PRO A 18 -26.29 4.66 59.64
CA PRO A 18 -25.78 5.70 58.75
C PRO A 18 -24.77 5.19 57.72
N LEU A 19 -24.02 4.11 58.01
CA LEU A 19 -23.11 3.51 57.05
C LEU A 19 -23.86 2.72 55.96
N ASN A 20 -24.91 1.99 56.29
CA ASN A 20 -25.74 1.30 55.29
C ASN A 20 -26.36 2.29 54.30
N GLU A 21 -26.76 3.46 54.77
CA GLU A 21 -27.22 4.54 53.89
C GLU A 21 -26.11 5.12 53.00
N ASN A 22 -24.85 5.08 53.45
CA ASN A 22 -23.72 5.45 52.59
C ASN A 22 -23.46 4.41 51.50
N PHE A 23 -23.55 3.12 51.81
CA PHE A 23 -23.36 2.06 50.83
C PHE A 23 -24.43 2.11 49.73
N LYS A 24 -25.70 2.32 50.09
CA LYS A 24 -26.78 2.55 49.10
C LYS A 24 -26.49 3.76 48.20
N LYS A 25 -25.93 4.84 48.74
CA LYS A 25 -25.54 6.02 47.95
C LYS A 25 -24.34 5.73 47.05
N LEU A 26 -23.37 4.94 47.52
CA LEU A 26 -22.19 4.56 46.75
C LEU A 26 -22.57 3.70 45.54
N ASP A 27 -23.51 2.77 45.69
CA ASP A 27 -24.02 1.94 44.57
C ASP A 27 -24.56 2.78 43.41
N ASN A 28 -25.08 3.98 43.69
CA ASN A 28 -25.58 4.90 42.66
C ASN A 28 -24.53 5.93 42.22
N HIS A 29 -23.55 6.24 43.06
CA HIS A 29 -22.57 7.29 42.79
C HIS A 29 -21.30 6.78 42.11
N VAL A 30 -21.00 5.49 42.25
CA VAL A 30 -19.85 4.85 41.61
C VAL A 30 -20.32 4.31 40.27
N GLU A 31 -19.71 4.83 39.21
CA GLU A 31 -19.95 4.34 37.85
C GLU A 31 -19.33 2.95 37.68
N LEU A 32 -20.12 2.01 37.18
CA LEU A 32 -19.67 0.71 36.74
C LEU A 32 -19.07 0.82 35.34
N ARG A 33 -17.92 0.16 35.10
CA ARG A 33 -17.22 0.17 33.83
C ARG A 33 -16.80 -1.24 33.46
N ASP A 34 -17.35 -1.77 32.38
CA ASP A 34 -17.00 -3.10 31.85
C ASP A 34 -17.42 -3.22 30.38
N ALA A 35 -17.25 -4.39 29.75
CA ALA A 35 -17.79 -4.69 28.43
C ALA A 35 -19.33 -4.77 28.47
N GLU A 36 -20.01 -4.32 27.41
CA GLU A 36 -21.48 -4.32 27.34
C GLU A 36 -22.08 -5.72 27.53
N SER A 37 -21.39 -6.74 27.00
CA SER A 37 -21.78 -8.15 27.14
C SER A 37 -21.80 -8.66 28.59
N ASN A 38 -21.17 -7.96 29.54
CA ASN A 38 -21.17 -8.30 30.97
C ASN A 38 -22.22 -7.52 31.77
N MET A 39 -23.03 -6.68 31.13
CA MET A 39 -23.96 -5.78 31.82
C MET A 39 -25.01 -6.53 32.66
N ASP A 40 -25.36 -7.76 32.26
CA ASP A 40 -26.28 -8.64 33.00
C ASP A 40 -25.69 -9.19 34.32
N GLN A 41 -24.38 -9.04 34.55
CA GLN A 41 -23.71 -9.39 35.81
C GLN A 41 -23.93 -8.34 36.90
N TYR A 42 -24.50 -7.18 36.57
CA TYR A 42 -24.72 -6.06 37.48
C TYR A 42 -26.20 -5.76 37.64
N SER A 43 -26.68 -5.65 38.89
CA SER A 43 -28.07 -5.26 39.15
C SER A 43 -28.30 -3.77 38.89
N PRO A 44 -29.34 -3.38 38.12
CA PRO A 44 -29.61 -1.99 37.74
C PRO A 44 -30.28 -1.22 38.89
N SER A 45 -29.51 -0.75 39.86
CA SER A 45 -30.03 0.15 40.90
C SER A 45 -30.50 1.48 40.30
N ALA A 46 -31.61 2.03 40.81
CA ALA A 46 -32.16 3.28 40.33
C ALA A 46 -31.16 4.44 40.46
N GLY A 47 -30.77 5.03 39.32
CA GLY A 47 -29.78 6.10 39.22
C GLY A 47 -28.32 5.63 39.11
N ALA A 48 -28.04 4.32 39.17
CA ALA A 48 -26.72 3.78 38.90
C ALA A 48 -26.33 3.98 37.43
N LYS A 49 -25.03 4.16 37.19
CA LYS A 49 -24.48 4.36 35.84
C LYS A 49 -23.60 3.18 35.45
N PHE A 50 -23.78 2.70 34.24
CA PHE A 50 -22.90 1.72 33.62
C PHE A 50 -22.35 2.29 32.32
N LEU A 51 -21.03 2.27 32.15
CA LEU A 51 -20.34 2.63 30.92
C LEU A 51 -19.80 1.35 30.27
N ALA A 52 -20.34 1.03 29.10
CA ALA A 52 -19.78 0.00 28.23
C ALA A 52 -18.45 0.50 27.65
N THR A 53 -17.34 -0.11 28.06
CA THR A 53 -15.99 0.35 27.69
C THR A 53 -15.57 -0.06 26.29
N ASP A 54 -16.24 -1.05 25.69
CA ASP A 54 -16.04 -1.55 24.34
C ASP A 54 -16.90 -0.82 23.30
N THR A 55 -18.14 -0.46 23.65
CA THR A 55 -19.05 0.25 22.74
C THR A 55 -19.18 1.75 23.01
N GLY A 56 -18.81 2.22 24.21
CA GLY A 56 -18.95 3.62 24.63
C GLY A 56 -20.35 4.00 25.12
N THR A 57 -21.31 3.09 25.01
CA THR A 57 -22.70 3.36 25.41
C THR A 57 -22.79 3.55 26.93
N VAL A 58 -23.52 4.59 27.34
CA VAL A 58 -23.82 4.91 28.74
C VAL A 58 -25.25 4.49 29.05
N TYR A 59 -25.39 3.73 30.13
CA TYR A 59 -26.65 3.21 30.64
C TYR A 59 -26.98 3.81 32.01
N LEU A 60 -28.27 3.98 32.28
CA LEU A 60 -28.82 4.39 33.57
C LEU A 60 -29.78 3.32 34.08
N GLY A 61 -29.53 2.81 35.29
CA GLY A 61 -30.43 1.90 35.97
C GLY A 61 -31.68 2.62 36.46
N ASP A 62 -32.85 2.00 36.31
CA ASP A 62 -34.13 2.51 36.85
C ASP A 62 -34.64 1.73 38.08
N GLY A 63 -33.93 0.67 38.48
CA GLY A 63 -34.34 -0.27 39.53
C GLY A 63 -34.62 -1.67 38.99
N ASP A 64 -34.99 -1.79 37.72
CA ASP A 64 -35.36 -3.06 37.08
C ASP A 64 -34.51 -3.35 35.83
N THR A 65 -34.13 -2.32 35.08
CA THR A 65 -33.43 -2.43 33.79
C THR A 65 -32.32 -1.40 33.62
N TRP A 66 -31.31 -1.75 32.83
CA TRP A 66 -30.32 -0.80 32.32
C TRP A 66 -30.86 -0.13 31.07
N ASN A 67 -31.15 1.17 31.15
CA ASN A 67 -31.68 1.94 30.03
C ASN A 67 -30.56 2.74 29.36
N PRO A 68 -30.36 2.64 28.03
CA PRO A 68 -29.37 3.45 27.33
C PRO A 68 -29.77 4.92 27.37
N ILE A 69 -28.83 5.80 27.73
CA ILE A 69 -29.05 7.25 27.84
C ILE A 69 -28.14 8.09 26.95
N GLY A 70 -27.16 7.48 26.30
CA GLY A 70 -26.26 8.14 25.37
C GLY A 70 -25.01 7.34 25.11
N ASP A 71 -24.06 7.93 24.40
CA ASP A 71 -22.77 7.34 24.08
C ASP A 71 -21.68 8.40 24.31
N ILE A 72 -20.54 8.02 24.90
CA ILE A 72 -19.38 8.90 25.07
C ILE A 72 -18.40 8.80 23.91
N THR A 73 -18.57 7.83 23.01
CA THR A 73 -17.97 7.93 21.69
C THR A 73 -18.60 9.14 20.98
N PRO A 74 -17.81 9.96 20.29
CA PRO A 74 -18.37 10.99 19.44
C PRO A 74 -19.26 10.30 18.41
N SER A 75 -20.59 10.33 18.62
CA SER A 75 -21.53 9.86 17.61
C SER A 75 -21.26 10.69 16.35
N SER A 76 -20.60 10.07 15.40
CA SER A 76 -20.52 10.51 14.02
C SER A 76 -21.14 9.40 13.20
N THR A 77 -22.41 9.12 13.47
CA THR A 77 -23.28 8.62 12.43
C THR A 77 -23.52 9.80 11.49
N GLY A 78 -22.83 9.78 10.34
CA GLY A 78 -22.83 10.86 9.36
C GLY A 78 -21.51 11.61 9.28
N SER A 79 -21.07 11.81 8.05
CA SER A 79 -19.92 12.67 7.75
C SER A 79 -20.18 14.11 8.20
N LYS A 80 -19.18 14.73 8.83
CA LYS A 80 -19.24 16.13 9.30
C LYS A 80 -18.36 16.99 8.41
N THR A 81 -18.85 18.17 8.04
CA THR A 81 -18.03 19.16 7.32
C THR A 81 -17.33 20.07 8.31
N ALA A 82 -16.01 20.16 8.24
CA ALA A 82 -15.21 21.12 9.01
C ALA A 82 -15.36 22.54 8.43
N ASP A 83 -14.95 23.57 9.18
CA ASP A 83 -15.07 24.97 8.78
C ASP A 83 -14.34 25.30 7.46
N ASP A 84 -13.31 24.52 7.12
CA ASP A 84 -12.55 24.64 5.86
C ASP A 84 -13.21 23.92 4.67
N GLY A 85 -14.39 23.33 4.87
CA GLY A 85 -15.10 22.53 3.87
C GLY A 85 -14.65 21.07 3.78
N THR A 86 -13.69 20.62 4.61
CA THR A 86 -13.26 19.23 4.63
C THR A 86 -14.37 18.31 5.15
N ILE A 87 -14.63 17.23 4.43
CA ILE A 87 -15.59 16.20 4.81
C ILE A 87 -14.86 15.18 5.71
N ILE A 88 -15.20 15.14 7.00
CA ILE A 88 -14.67 14.16 7.97
C ILE A 88 -15.49 12.88 7.86
N ALA A 89 -14.86 11.78 7.45
CA ALA A 89 -15.51 10.50 7.20
C ALA A 89 -15.21 9.52 8.34
N PRO A 90 -16.18 9.19 9.23
CA PRO A 90 -15.99 8.17 10.27
C PRO A 90 -15.95 6.75 9.68
N PRO A 91 -15.48 5.75 10.45
CA PRO A 91 -15.58 4.34 10.04
C PRO A 91 -17.02 3.97 9.65
N GLY A 92 -17.18 3.24 8.55
CA GLY A 92 -18.50 2.90 7.96
C GLY A 92 -19.00 3.88 6.89
N ASP A 93 -18.61 5.16 6.95
CA ASP A 93 -19.15 6.21 6.07
C ASP A 93 -18.18 6.63 4.93
N LEU A 94 -17.00 6.01 4.85
CA LEU A 94 -15.92 6.43 3.93
C LEU A 94 -16.36 6.53 2.46
N GLN A 95 -16.95 5.47 1.91
CA GLN A 95 -17.32 5.48 0.50
C GLN A 95 -18.40 6.55 0.20
N SER A 96 -19.40 6.67 1.07
CA SER A 96 -20.45 7.70 0.94
C SER A 96 -19.86 9.12 0.99
N ALA A 97 -18.93 9.39 1.90
CA ALA A 97 -18.24 10.68 1.98
C ALA A 97 -17.43 11.00 0.71
N ILE A 98 -16.79 9.99 0.10
CA ILE A 98 -16.08 10.14 -1.17
C ILE A 98 -17.06 10.45 -2.31
N ASP A 99 -18.19 9.73 -2.38
CA ASP A 99 -19.18 9.93 -3.43
C ASP A 99 -19.83 11.33 -3.31
N ASP A 100 -20.11 11.80 -2.09
CA ASP A 100 -20.60 13.15 -1.82
C ASP A 100 -19.58 14.23 -2.24
N ALA A 101 -18.30 14.04 -1.90
CA ALA A 101 -17.22 14.94 -2.28
C ALA A 101 -17.02 15.02 -3.81
N SER A 102 -17.29 13.92 -4.51
CA SER A 102 -17.18 13.84 -5.97
C SER A 102 -18.43 14.38 -6.69
N ASN A 103 -19.56 14.54 -5.99
CA ASN A 103 -20.80 14.96 -6.61
C ASN A 103 -20.65 16.33 -7.30
N GLY A 104 -20.97 16.39 -8.60
CA GLY A 104 -20.79 17.58 -9.43
C GLY A 104 -19.33 17.94 -9.77
N ALA A 105 -18.37 17.04 -9.55
CA ALA A 105 -16.98 17.23 -9.96
C ALA A 105 -16.84 17.17 -11.50
N GLU A 106 -16.52 18.32 -12.09
CA GLU A 106 -16.21 18.46 -13.52
C GLU A 106 -14.75 18.84 -13.74
N TRP A 107 -14.19 18.32 -14.83
CA TRP A 107 -12.79 18.55 -15.23
C TRP A 107 -12.47 20.04 -15.31
N GLY A 108 -11.41 20.47 -14.62
CA GLY A 108 -10.91 21.84 -14.67
C GLY A 108 -11.83 22.92 -14.11
N LYS A 109 -12.97 22.56 -13.49
CA LYS A 109 -13.97 23.53 -13.01
C LYS A 109 -13.97 23.73 -11.49
N ARG A 110 -13.54 22.74 -10.71
CA ARG A 110 -13.58 22.80 -9.24
C ARG A 110 -12.25 22.34 -8.63
N PRO A 111 -11.77 23.00 -7.56
CA PRO A 111 -10.70 22.44 -6.73
C PRO A 111 -11.11 21.07 -6.20
N THR A 112 -10.12 20.19 -6.02
CA THR A 112 -10.29 18.91 -5.32
C THR A 112 -10.98 19.13 -3.96
N GLN A 113 -12.02 18.36 -3.67
CA GLN A 113 -12.64 18.34 -2.34
C GLN A 113 -11.88 17.37 -1.42
N THR A 114 -11.66 17.78 -0.18
CA THR A 114 -10.93 16.96 0.80
C THR A 114 -11.91 16.10 1.59
N VAL A 115 -11.67 14.79 1.60
CA VAL A 115 -12.24 13.85 2.55
C VAL A 115 -11.13 13.45 3.51
N ARG A 116 -11.38 13.50 4.81
CA ARG A 116 -10.39 13.19 5.84
C ARG A 116 -10.90 12.09 6.76
N LEU A 117 -10.08 11.07 6.97
CA LEU A 117 -10.36 10.03 7.94
C LEU A 117 -10.13 10.54 9.38
N VAL A 118 -10.83 9.94 10.33
CA VAL A 118 -10.66 10.20 11.76
C VAL A 118 -9.33 9.59 12.20
N SER A 119 -8.46 10.42 12.77
CA SER A 119 -7.11 10.00 13.14
C SER A 119 -7.11 8.90 14.19
N GLY A 120 -6.24 7.91 14.05
CA GLY A 120 -6.08 6.80 14.99
C GLY A 120 -7.13 5.69 14.87
N GLU A 121 -8.18 5.88 14.07
CA GLU A 121 -9.24 4.89 13.90
C GLU A 121 -8.84 3.76 12.93
N ASN A 122 -9.46 2.60 13.13
CA ASN A 122 -9.39 1.48 12.19
C ASN A 122 -10.61 1.48 11.27
N TYR A 123 -10.37 1.51 9.96
CA TYR A 123 -11.38 1.39 8.93
C TYR A 123 -11.39 -0.05 8.42
N THR A 124 -12.24 -0.89 9.00
CA THR A 124 -12.48 -2.23 8.45
C THR A 124 -13.35 -2.10 7.22
N VAL A 125 -12.81 -2.47 6.05
CA VAL A 125 -13.52 -2.34 4.77
C VAL A 125 -13.77 -3.72 4.18
N SER A 126 -14.96 -3.93 3.64
CA SER A 126 -15.39 -5.20 3.03
C SER A 126 -15.58 -5.12 1.52
N ASP A 127 -15.33 -3.96 0.93
CA ASP A 127 -15.42 -3.72 -0.51
C ASP A 127 -14.39 -2.66 -0.92
N THR A 128 -14.10 -2.59 -2.21
CA THR A 128 -13.15 -1.67 -2.82
C THR A 128 -13.56 -0.21 -2.56
N ILE A 129 -12.64 0.58 -2.02
CA ILE A 129 -12.79 2.03 -1.93
C ILE A 129 -12.52 2.62 -3.32
N LYS A 130 -13.56 3.15 -3.94
CA LYS A 130 -13.46 3.84 -5.23
C LYS A 130 -13.14 5.30 -4.99
N LEU A 131 -11.86 5.67 -5.05
CA LEU A 131 -11.42 7.06 -4.86
C LEU A 131 -11.73 7.88 -6.11
N ARG A 132 -12.93 8.46 -6.10
CA ARG A 132 -13.54 9.14 -7.24
C ARG A 132 -12.79 10.39 -7.66
N ARG A 133 -13.14 10.86 -8.86
CA ARG A 133 -12.60 12.08 -9.44
C ARG A 133 -12.78 13.28 -8.52
N GLY A 134 -11.76 14.14 -8.49
CA GLY A 134 -11.83 15.42 -7.80
C GLY A 134 -11.84 15.27 -6.28
N VAL A 135 -11.47 14.11 -5.76
CA VAL A 135 -11.40 13.84 -4.32
C VAL A 135 -9.94 13.67 -3.88
N ARG A 136 -9.60 14.40 -2.82
CA ARG A 136 -8.37 14.23 -2.05
C ARG A 136 -8.74 13.48 -0.76
N LEU A 137 -8.31 12.23 -0.65
CA LEU A 137 -8.47 11.45 0.58
C LEU A 137 -7.23 11.59 1.46
N GLU A 138 -7.42 12.19 2.63
CA GLU A 138 -6.42 12.28 3.69
C GLU A 138 -6.66 11.20 4.74
N CYS A 139 -5.79 10.19 4.77
CA CYS A 139 -5.93 9.09 5.73
C CYS A 139 -5.56 9.50 7.16
N ASN A 140 -4.82 10.60 7.35
CA ASN A 140 -4.71 11.31 8.63
C ASN A 140 -4.30 10.41 9.82
N GLY A 141 -3.42 9.43 9.58
CA GLY A 141 -2.97 8.47 10.59
C GLY A 141 -3.97 7.36 10.94
N ALA A 142 -5.14 7.30 10.29
CA ALA A 142 -6.05 6.17 10.36
C ALA A 142 -5.46 4.94 9.64
N ARG A 143 -5.87 3.75 10.06
CA ARG A 143 -5.45 2.47 9.46
C ARG A 143 -6.62 1.82 8.73
N ILE A 144 -6.43 1.47 7.47
CA ILE A 144 -7.40 0.74 6.65
C ILE A 144 -7.06 -0.75 6.70
N VAL A 145 -8.06 -1.58 7.03
CA VAL A 145 -7.92 -3.04 7.18
C VAL A 145 -8.97 -3.72 6.31
N PRO A 146 -8.61 -4.32 5.17
CA PRO A 146 -9.55 -5.08 4.36
C PRO A 146 -9.95 -6.38 5.08
N SER A 147 -11.21 -6.77 4.96
CA SER A 147 -11.77 -7.99 5.56
C SER A 147 -11.82 -9.20 4.62
N GLY A 148 -11.40 -9.04 3.36
CA GLY A 148 -11.36 -10.11 2.36
C GLY A 148 -10.55 -9.71 1.14
N ASP A 149 -10.26 -10.68 0.25
CA ASP A 149 -9.34 -10.49 -0.88
C ASP A 149 -9.99 -9.73 -2.05
N PHE A 150 -9.77 -8.41 -2.12
CA PHE A 150 -10.23 -7.52 -3.20
C PHE A 150 -9.27 -6.32 -3.33
N ASP A 151 -9.30 -5.58 -4.44
CA ASP A 151 -8.45 -4.39 -4.55
C ASP A 151 -8.90 -3.31 -3.54
N VAL A 152 -8.04 -2.88 -2.61
CA VAL A 152 -8.50 -2.06 -1.46
C VAL A 152 -8.90 -0.65 -1.90
N ILE A 153 -8.04 0.01 -2.69
CA ILE A 153 -8.32 1.35 -3.22
C ILE A 153 -8.09 1.37 -4.73
N GLU A 154 -9.14 1.75 -5.46
CA GLU A 154 -9.09 2.03 -6.90
C GLU A 154 -9.15 3.53 -7.15
N MET A 155 -8.15 4.08 -7.83
CA MET A 155 -8.00 5.52 -8.05
C MET A 155 -8.44 5.93 -9.45
N TYR A 156 -9.26 7.00 -9.49
CA TYR A 156 -9.76 7.63 -10.72
C TYR A 156 -8.98 8.91 -11.03
N ARG A 157 -9.18 9.46 -12.24
CA ARG A 157 -8.59 10.73 -12.67
C ARG A 157 -8.83 11.87 -11.67
N GLU A 158 -7.84 12.72 -11.47
CA GLU A 158 -7.90 13.86 -10.54
C GLU A 158 -8.14 13.48 -9.07
N SER A 159 -7.76 12.26 -8.68
CA SER A 159 -7.75 11.84 -7.28
C SER A 159 -6.39 12.04 -6.62
N GLN A 160 -6.41 12.20 -5.30
CA GLN A 160 -5.19 12.32 -4.49
C GLN A 160 -5.35 11.43 -3.25
N LEU A 161 -4.38 10.57 -2.99
CA LEU A 161 -4.38 9.70 -1.81
C LEU A 161 -3.19 10.05 -0.92
N ILE A 162 -3.47 10.49 0.30
CA ILE A 162 -2.49 11.07 1.21
C ILE A 162 -2.33 10.20 2.45
N GLU A 163 -1.09 9.77 2.69
CA GLU A 163 -0.65 9.02 3.86
C GLU A 163 -1.47 7.73 4.13
N PRO A 164 -1.79 6.91 3.10
CA PRO A 164 -2.57 5.70 3.33
C PRO A 164 -1.76 4.71 4.16
N HIS A 165 -2.32 4.27 5.30
CA HIS A 165 -1.82 3.14 6.06
C HIS A 165 -2.78 1.96 5.84
N ILE A 166 -2.37 1.01 5.00
CA ILE A 166 -3.20 -0.14 4.63
C ILE A 166 -2.51 -1.42 5.11
N ASP A 167 -3.24 -2.28 5.81
CA ASP A 167 -2.70 -3.51 6.39
C ASP A 167 -3.57 -4.72 6.06
N SER A 168 -3.11 -5.52 5.10
CA SER A 168 -3.78 -6.74 4.64
C SER A 168 -3.15 -8.02 5.18
N ARG A 169 -2.31 -7.93 6.23
CA ARG A 169 -1.70 -9.12 6.85
C ARG A 169 -2.74 -10.04 7.49
N ASN A 170 -2.45 -11.33 7.45
CA ASN A 170 -3.26 -12.46 7.91
C ASN A 170 -4.58 -12.67 7.16
N GLN A 171 -4.69 -12.15 5.93
CA GLN A 171 -5.91 -12.29 5.10
C GLN A 171 -5.78 -13.32 3.97
N GLY A 172 -4.59 -13.88 3.71
CA GLY A 172 -4.35 -14.78 2.57
C GLY A 172 -4.52 -14.05 1.24
N TRP A 173 -3.71 -13.01 1.03
CA TRP A 173 -4.01 -11.92 0.11
C TRP A 173 -3.42 -12.15 -1.30
N SER A 174 -4.21 -11.93 -2.35
CA SER A 174 -3.74 -12.05 -3.75
C SER A 174 -4.00 -10.82 -4.60
N SER A 175 -4.94 -9.97 -4.18
CA SER A 175 -5.33 -8.68 -4.76
C SER A 175 -4.28 -7.57 -4.53
N THR A 176 -4.62 -6.34 -4.91
CA THR A 176 -3.77 -5.15 -4.82
C THR A 176 -4.26 -4.19 -3.74
N GLN A 177 -3.36 -3.61 -2.93
CA GLN A 177 -3.80 -2.58 -1.98
C GLN A 177 -4.18 -1.27 -2.68
N ILE A 178 -3.34 -0.76 -3.58
CA ILE A 178 -3.63 0.47 -4.32
C ILE A 178 -3.49 0.24 -5.82
N VAL A 179 -4.58 0.45 -6.56
CA VAL A 179 -4.61 0.45 -8.02
C VAL A 179 -4.76 1.89 -8.52
N VAL A 180 -3.70 2.40 -9.14
CA VAL A 180 -3.73 3.65 -9.89
C VAL A 180 -4.16 3.34 -11.32
N GLY A 181 -5.41 3.67 -11.66
CA GLY A 181 -6.05 3.28 -12.92
C GLY A 181 -7.06 2.16 -12.73
N ALA A 182 -8.18 2.47 -12.06
CA ALA A 182 -9.33 1.55 -11.95
C ALA A 182 -9.78 1.07 -13.34
N ASP A 183 -10.41 -0.10 -13.44
CA ASP A 183 -10.79 -0.64 -14.74
C ASP A 183 -11.83 0.21 -15.48
N ASP A 184 -12.76 0.78 -14.74
CA ASP A 184 -13.76 1.73 -15.24
C ASP A 184 -13.30 3.20 -15.15
N ALA A 185 -12.03 3.47 -14.81
CA ALA A 185 -11.49 4.83 -14.79
C ALA A 185 -11.16 5.29 -16.21
N ALA A 186 -11.70 6.44 -16.63
CA ALA A 186 -11.19 7.09 -17.83
C ALA A 186 -9.68 7.39 -17.71
N LYS A 187 -8.98 7.34 -18.84
CA LYS A 187 -7.56 7.64 -19.04
C LYS A 187 -6.93 8.57 -18.00
N LEU A 188 -5.78 8.12 -17.47
CA LEU A 188 -4.90 8.90 -16.61
C LEU A 188 -3.69 9.41 -17.40
N GLU A 189 -3.47 10.72 -17.41
CA GLU A 189 -2.35 11.41 -18.02
C GLU A 189 -1.90 12.61 -17.18
N ALA A 190 -0.86 13.32 -17.62
CA ALA A 190 -0.31 14.47 -16.90
C ALA A 190 -1.34 15.58 -16.62
N ALA A 191 -2.36 15.72 -17.47
CA ALA A 191 -3.41 16.75 -17.32
C ALA A 191 -4.49 16.38 -16.29
N ASN A 192 -4.60 15.12 -15.87
CA ASN A 192 -5.69 14.61 -15.03
C ASN A 192 -5.19 13.52 -14.06
N ARG A 193 -4.10 13.84 -13.37
CA ARG A 193 -3.33 12.91 -12.54
C ARG A 193 -4.13 12.30 -11.39
N ALA A 194 -3.80 11.04 -11.09
CA ALA A 194 -4.09 10.33 -9.86
C ALA A 194 -2.76 10.04 -9.17
N TRP A 195 -2.57 10.46 -7.92
CA TRP A 195 -1.28 10.31 -7.24
C TRP A 195 -1.40 9.94 -5.78
N VAL A 196 -0.40 9.19 -5.31
CA VAL A 196 -0.28 8.70 -3.94
C VAL A 196 0.90 9.40 -3.27
N ARG A 197 0.74 9.82 -2.02
CA ARG A 197 1.83 10.42 -1.24
C ARG A 197 1.96 9.74 0.10
N ASP A 198 3.18 9.37 0.44
CA ASP A 198 3.61 8.87 1.75
C ASP A 198 2.85 7.62 2.20
N ALA A 199 2.64 6.66 1.29
CA ALA A 199 1.99 5.41 1.58
C ALA A 199 2.77 4.56 2.60
N TYR A 200 2.04 3.84 3.45
CA TYR A 200 2.56 2.80 4.34
C TYR A 200 1.75 1.52 4.16
N LEU A 201 2.23 0.67 3.26
CA LEU A 201 1.53 -0.53 2.80
C LEU A 201 2.14 -1.78 3.42
N MET A 202 1.30 -2.56 4.09
CA MET A 202 1.69 -3.74 4.85
C MET A 202 0.92 -4.97 4.37
N GLY A 203 1.66 -5.96 3.87
CA GLY A 203 1.12 -7.26 3.47
C GLY A 203 1.95 -8.40 4.05
N ASP A 204 1.48 -9.63 3.86
CA ASP A 204 2.27 -10.82 4.18
C ASP A 204 3.32 -11.10 3.11
N LYS A 205 4.45 -11.66 3.57
CA LYS A 205 5.64 -11.88 2.75
C LYS A 205 5.35 -12.79 1.55
N GLY A 206 5.46 -12.26 0.33
CA GLY A 206 5.21 -12.98 -0.92
C GLY A 206 3.74 -13.02 -1.34
N GLU A 207 2.85 -12.21 -0.75
CA GLU A 207 1.42 -12.21 -1.05
C GLU A 207 0.94 -10.91 -1.73
N GLY A 208 0.00 -11.03 -2.67
CA GLY A 208 -0.61 -9.94 -3.45
C GLY A 208 0.31 -8.83 -4.01
N THR A 209 -0.28 -7.66 -4.25
CA THR A 209 0.42 -6.48 -4.80
C THR A 209 0.27 -5.30 -3.84
N GLY A 210 1.35 -4.55 -3.60
CA GLY A 210 1.28 -3.31 -2.82
C GLY A 210 0.65 -2.19 -3.63
N LEU A 211 1.37 -1.72 -4.65
CA LEU A 211 0.96 -0.63 -5.53
C LEU A 211 0.98 -1.09 -6.99
N GLN A 212 -0.09 -0.83 -7.73
CA GLN A 212 -0.17 -1.08 -9.17
C GLN A 212 -0.44 0.21 -9.94
N PHE A 213 0.29 0.42 -11.04
CA PHE A 213 -0.08 1.37 -12.08
C PHE A 213 -0.64 0.56 -13.25
N ARG A 214 -1.94 0.72 -13.52
CA ARG A 214 -2.70 -0.14 -14.42
C ARG A 214 -3.21 0.66 -15.63
N GLY A 215 -2.62 0.43 -16.79
CA GLY A 215 -3.27 0.76 -18.07
C GLY A 215 -4.18 -0.39 -18.48
N GLY A 216 -5.36 -0.11 -19.02
CA GLY A 216 -6.36 -1.15 -19.28
C GLY A 216 -7.58 -0.61 -20.01
N SER A 217 -8.73 -1.25 -19.84
CA SER A 217 -9.97 -0.90 -20.56
C SER A 217 -10.41 0.57 -20.40
N GLY A 218 -10.08 1.18 -19.27
CA GLY A 218 -10.26 2.60 -18.99
C GLY A 218 -9.34 3.57 -19.76
N GLY A 219 -8.32 3.05 -20.44
CA GLY A 219 -7.26 3.78 -21.14
C GLY A 219 -5.90 3.66 -20.45
N PRO A 220 -4.91 4.49 -20.83
CA PRO A 220 -3.57 4.39 -20.29
C PRO A 220 -3.50 4.91 -18.86
N CYS A 221 -2.61 4.31 -18.06
CA CYS A 221 -2.08 4.89 -16.84
C CYS A 221 -0.73 5.51 -17.16
N SER A 222 -0.74 6.82 -17.43
CA SER A 222 0.42 7.54 -17.93
C SER A 222 0.84 8.68 -17.02
N MET A 223 2.13 8.78 -16.66
CA MET A 223 2.70 9.92 -15.92
C MET A 223 2.11 10.13 -14.52
N GLN A 224 1.79 9.04 -13.84
CA GLN A 224 1.30 9.06 -12.45
C GLN A 224 2.45 8.96 -11.45
N TRP A 225 2.21 9.38 -10.21
CA TRP A 225 3.25 9.50 -9.19
C TRP A 225 2.81 8.87 -7.87
N ALA A 226 3.70 8.12 -7.23
CA ALA A 226 3.49 7.58 -5.89
C ALA A 226 4.75 7.68 -5.02
N THR A 227 4.59 7.84 -3.70
CA THR A 227 5.69 7.71 -2.73
C THR A 227 5.30 6.86 -1.53
N GLY A 228 6.27 6.24 -0.86
CA GLY A 228 6.01 5.60 0.43
C GLY A 228 6.91 4.41 0.79
N THR A 229 6.45 3.63 1.76
CA THR A 229 7.03 2.35 2.18
C THR A 229 6.07 1.22 1.87
N ILE A 230 6.57 0.20 1.15
CA ILE A 230 5.81 -0.98 0.76
C ILE A 230 6.50 -2.22 1.31
N ASN A 231 5.79 -3.02 2.11
CA ASN A 231 6.37 -4.11 2.88
C ASN A 231 5.55 -5.40 2.76
N GLY A 232 6.19 -6.47 2.29
CA GLY A 232 5.67 -7.83 2.33
C GLY A 232 5.24 -8.41 0.98
N PHE A 233 4.89 -7.62 -0.01
CA PHE A 233 4.08 -8.17 -1.11
C PHE A 233 4.78 -9.16 -2.07
N LYS A 234 3.99 -9.98 -2.79
CA LYS A 234 4.50 -10.72 -3.96
C LYS A 234 5.10 -9.76 -4.97
N ARG A 235 4.38 -8.67 -5.26
CA ARG A 235 4.87 -7.55 -6.06
C ARG A 235 4.76 -6.29 -5.21
N ALA A 236 5.87 -5.69 -4.82
CA ALA A 236 5.78 -4.40 -4.11
C ALA A 236 5.18 -3.33 -5.03
N ILE A 237 5.70 -3.23 -6.26
CA ILE A 237 5.20 -2.34 -7.30
C ILE A 237 4.96 -3.13 -8.58
N ASP A 238 3.81 -2.93 -9.22
CA ASP A 238 3.43 -3.59 -10.47
C ASP A 238 3.04 -2.55 -11.53
N LEU A 239 3.64 -2.67 -12.71
CA LEU A 239 3.39 -1.80 -13.86
C LEU A 239 2.69 -2.70 -14.87
N TYR A 240 1.40 -2.52 -15.03
CA TYR A 240 0.56 -3.49 -15.73
C TYR A 240 -0.19 -2.83 -16.88
N ALA A 241 0.13 -3.26 -18.10
CA ALA A 241 -0.66 -3.01 -19.28
C ALA A 241 -1.67 -4.15 -19.46
N ALA A 242 -2.83 -4.04 -18.81
CA ALA A 242 -3.89 -5.06 -18.72
C ALA A 242 -4.77 -5.18 -19.98
N GLY A 243 -4.23 -4.83 -21.15
CA GLY A 243 -4.95 -4.91 -22.40
C GLY A 243 -4.02 -4.91 -23.62
N GLY A 244 -4.61 -4.88 -24.80
CA GLY A 244 -3.94 -5.05 -26.08
C GLY A 244 -3.98 -3.83 -27.00
N ASP A 245 -4.67 -2.75 -26.63
CA ASP A 245 -4.72 -1.55 -27.47
C ASP A 245 -3.36 -0.84 -27.47
N THR A 246 -2.76 -0.76 -28.66
CA THR A 246 -1.50 -0.06 -28.90
C THR A 246 -1.68 1.32 -29.53
N SER A 247 -2.92 1.82 -29.64
CA SER A 247 -3.24 3.15 -30.17
C SER A 247 -2.78 4.28 -29.24
N GLY A 248 -2.81 5.53 -29.71
CA GLY A 248 -2.48 6.72 -28.90
C GLY A 248 -3.19 6.84 -27.54
N GLN A 249 -4.30 6.13 -27.35
CA GLN A 249 -5.10 6.08 -26.13
C GLN A 249 -5.19 4.66 -25.56
N GLY A 250 -4.22 3.80 -25.90
CA GLY A 250 -4.25 2.39 -25.58
C GLY A 250 -3.93 2.06 -24.14
N ASP A 251 -3.82 0.77 -23.85
CA ASP A 251 -3.87 0.19 -22.49
C ASP A 251 -2.52 0.28 -21.75
N TRP A 252 -1.75 1.35 -21.97
CA TRP A 252 -0.35 1.44 -21.57
C TRP A 252 -0.17 1.78 -20.09
N SER A 253 0.87 1.19 -19.48
CA SER A 253 1.44 1.70 -18.23
C SER A 253 2.74 2.47 -18.56
N ASN A 254 2.64 3.79 -18.66
CA ASN A 254 3.69 4.63 -19.23
C ASN A 254 4.14 5.75 -18.29
N GLY A 255 5.43 6.05 -18.20
CA GLY A 255 5.88 7.30 -17.58
C GLY A 255 5.60 7.41 -16.07
N ASN A 256 5.15 6.33 -15.42
CA ASN A 256 4.78 6.36 -14.02
C ASN A 256 6.04 6.39 -13.14
N HIS A 257 5.91 6.98 -11.96
CA HIS A 257 7.01 7.15 -11.03
C HIS A 257 6.67 6.64 -9.63
N PHE A 258 7.64 5.97 -9.01
CA PHE A 258 7.61 5.71 -7.57
C PHE A 258 8.93 6.05 -6.88
N GLU A 259 8.83 6.71 -5.73
CA GLU A 259 9.96 6.96 -4.83
C GLU A 259 9.70 6.44 -3.42
N GLY A 260 10.63 5.64 -2.87
CA GLY A 260 10.50 5.18 -1.49
C GLY A 260 11.27 3.93 -1.11
N LEU A 261 10.73 3.21 -0.12
CA LEU A 261 11.29 1.98 0.43
C LEU A 261 10.43 0.78 0.04
N ILE A 262 11.06 -0.27 -0.48
CA ILE A 262 10.42 -1.57 -0.67
C ILE A 262 11.16 -2.63 0.16
N ARG A 263 10.42 -3.51 0.86
CA ARG A 263 11.04 -4.60 1.63
C ARG A 263 10.19 -5.86 1.74
N ASN A 264 10.85 -6.97 2.05
CA ASN A 264 10.22 -8.29 2.26
C ASN A 264 9.32 -8.78 1.11
N TYR A 265 9.65 -8.42 -0.12
CA TYR A 265 8.85 -8.75 -1.31
C TYR A 265 9.33 -10.02 -2.02
N GLU A 266 8.50 -10.67 -2.83
CA GLU A 266 8.98 -11.69 -3.79
C GLU A 266 9.64 -11.03 -5.01
N ILE A 267 8.95 -10.05 -5.60
CA ILE A 267 9.40 -9.20 -6.71
C ILE A 267 9.26 -7.74 -6.29
N GLY A 268 10.35 -6.97 -6.40
CA GLY A 268 10.35 -5.56 -6.01
C GLY A 268 9.51 -4.73 -6.98
N VAL A 269 9.94 -4.67 -8.23
CA VAL A 269 9.22 -4.03 -9.33
C VAL A 269 8.93 -5.06 -10.41
N SER A 270 7.65 -5.21 -10.76
CA SER A 270 7.13 -6.11 -11.79
C SER A 270 6.62 -5.30 -12.98
N MET A 271 6.94 -5.73 -14.20
CA MET A 271 6.41 -5.15 -15.43
C MET A 271 5.70 -6.23 -16.24
N ARG A 272 4.39 -6.03 -16.44
CA ARG A 272 3.49 -6.99 -17.09
C ARG A 272 2.61 -6.36 -18.16
N SER A 273 2.19 -7.15 -19.14
CA SER A 273 1.52 -6.72 -20.35
C SER A 273 0.71 -7.87 -20.94
N GLU A 274 -0.50 -7.55 -21.36
CA GLU A 274 -1.37 -8.45 -22.14
C GLU A 274 -1.38 -8.11 -23.63
N GLY A 275 -0.57 -7.14 -24.05
CA GLY A 275 -0.44 -6.75 -25.45
C GLY A 275 0.02 -5.31 -25.62
N ALA A 276 -0.20 -4.43 -24.64
CA ALA A 276 0.17 -3.03 -24.73
C ALA A 276 1.51 -2.71 -24.03
N ALA A 277 2.03 -1.50 -24.23
CA ALA A 277 3.37 -1.13 -23.82
C ALA A 277 3.51 -0.78 -22.32
N VAL A 278 4.66 -1.14 -21.72
CA VAL A 278 5.08 -0.72 -20.37
C VAL A 278 6.39 0.06 -20.45
N THR A 279 6.32 1.38 -20.55
CA THR A 279 7.47 2.17 -21.04
C THR A 279 7.69 3.48 -20.31
N GLY A 280 8.94 3.92 -20.18
CA GLY A 280 9.25 5.24 -19.61
C GLY A 280 9.01 5.35 -18.10
N ASN A 281 8.72 4.26 -17.40
CA ASN A 281 8.48 4.28 -15.96
C ASN A 281 9.80 4.48 -15.21
N SER A 282 9.76 5.17 -14.08
CA SER A 282 10.96 5.50 -13.31
C SER A 282 10.80 5.20 -11.81
N PHE A 283 11.89 4.79 -11.18
CA PHE A 283 11.88 4.42 -9.76
C PHE A 283 13.07 5.04 -9.03
N ARG A 284 12.86 5.50 -7.79
CA ARG A 284 13.93 5.86 -6.85
C ARG A 284 13.74 5.08 -5.55
N LEU A 285 14.57 4.07 -5.33
CA LEU A 285 14.30 3.03 -4.33
C LEU A 285 15.42 2.85 -3.32
N GLN A 286 15.05 2.67 -2.07
CA GLN A 286 15.77 1.78 -1.17
C GLN A 286 15.08 0.42 -1.19
N ALA A 287 15.85 -0.65 -1.34
CA ALA A 287 15.29 -1.99 -1.45
C ALA A 287 15.93 -2.92 -0.42
N GLN A 288 15.11 -3.63 0.36
CA GLN A 288 15.58 -4.65 1.31
C GLN A 288 14.93 -6.02 1.01
N PRO A 289 15.61 -6.90 0.27
CA PRO A 289 15.15 -8.27 0.02
C PRO A 289 15.13 -9.12 1.30
N ASN A 290 14.38 -10.21 1.25
CA ASN A 290 14.24 -11.19 2.32
C ASN A 290 14.57 -12.60 1.78
N PRO A 291 15.49 -13.33 2.41
CA PRO A 291 15.97 -14.63 1.92
C PRO A 291 14.87 -15.70 1.81
N ARG A 292 13.77 -15.54 2.55
CA ARG A 292 12.68 -16.52 2.55
C ARG A 292 11.77 -16.40 1.33
N VAL A 293 11.71 -15.23 0.69
CA VAL A 293 10.71 -14.95 -0.37
C VAL A 293 11.28 -14.23 -1.60
N SER A 294 12.30 -13.39 -1.47
CA SER A 294 12.74 -12.51 -2.55
C SER A 294 13.43 -13.27 -3.68
N LYS A 295 12.94 -13.02 -4.90
CA LYS A 295 13.47 -13.57 -6.16
C LYS A 295 14.14 -12.50 -7.01
N TRP A 296 13.46 -11.37 -7.22
CA TRP A 296 13.93 -10.33 -8.14
C TRP A 296 13.74 -8.94 -7.54
N LEU A 297 14.73 -8.07 -7.73
CA LEU A 297 14.54 -6.63 -7.52
C LEU A 297 13.64 -6.06 -8.61
N TRP A 298 13.95 -6.41 -9.86
CA TRP A 298 13.25 -5.91 -11.04
C TRP A 298 13.00 -7.05 -12.02
N TYR A 299 11.74 -7.25 -12.38
CA TYR A 299 11.31 -8.32 -13.25
C TYR A 299 10.48 -7.77 -14.42
N MET A 300 10.97 -7.97 -15.63
CA MET A 300 10.24 -7.66 -16.87
C MET A 300 9.86 -8.98 -17.54
N GLU A 301 8.58 -9.31 -17.55
CA GLU A 301 8.11 -10.59 -18.10
C GLU A 301 8.44 -10.76 -19.59
N ASP A 302 8.47 -12.01 -20.05
CA ASP A 302 8.59 -12.38 -21.46
C ASP A 302 7.42 -11.84 -22.31
N ASP A 303 7.70 -11.41 -23.55
CA ASP A 303 6.70 -11.40 -24.61
C ASP A 303 6.31 -12.86 -24.92
N PRO A 304 5.03 -13.25 -24.75
CA PRO A 304 4.58 -14.63 -24.87
C PRO A 304 4.60 -15.16 -26.31
N ARG A 305 4.71 -14.27 -27.31
CA ARG A 305 4.64 -14.62 -28.73
C ARG A 305 5.96 -15.23 -29.22
N SER A 306 5.93 -15.93 -30.35
CA SER A 306 7.17 -16.40 -31.01
C SER A 306 7.96 -15.23 -31.60
N SER A 307 9.28 -15.39 -31.81
CA SER A 307 10.14 -14.32 -32.33
C SER A 307 9.67 -13.72 -33.67
N SER A 308 9.06 -14.52 -34.55
CA SER A 308 8.51 -14.06 -35.83
C SER A 308 7.28 -13.15 -35.69
N GLN A 309 6.62 -13.15 -34.53
CA GLN A 309 5.40 -12.37 -34.26
C GLN A 309 5.70 -11.04 -33.53
N ARG A 310 6.95 -10.78 -33.13
CA ARG A 310 7.32 -9.61 -32.31
C ARG A 310 7.71 -8.38 -33.14
N GLY A 311 7.24 -8.30 -34.38
CA GLY A 311 7.57 -7.23 -35.32
C GLY A 311 6.95 -5.86 -34.98
N ASP A 312 5.93 -5.82 -34.13
CA ASP A 312 5.10 -4.65 -33.82
C ASP A 312 5.45 -3.98 -32.46
N SER A 313 4.59 -3.07 -32.01
CA SER A 313 4.75 -2.34 -30.74
C SER A 313 4.07 -3.02 -29.55
N SER A 314 3.52 -4.22 -29.72
CA SER A 314 2.86 -4.94 -28.64
C SER A 314 3.87 -5.51 -27.66
N TYR A 315 3.49 -5.60 -26.38
CA TYR A 315 4.31 -6.10 -25.26
C TYR A 315 5.65 -5.37 -25.03
N VAL A 316 5.88 -4.21 -25.64
CA VAL A 316 7.15 -3.48 -25.56
C VAL A 316 7.40 -2.99 -24.13
N LYS A 317 8.62 -3.24 -23.62
CA LYS A 317 9.10 -2.77 -22.31
C LYS A 317 10.38 -1.96 -22.48
N LYS A 318 10.26 -0.65 -22.71
CA LYS A 318 11.39 0.20 -23.09
C LYS A 318 11.52 1.49 -22.30
N GLY A 319 12.75 1.99 -22.19
CA GLY A 319 13.01 3.31 -21.63
C GLY A 319 12.71 3.43 -20.14
N ASN A 320 12.59 2.32 -19.41
CA ASN A 320 12.32 2.36 -17.98
C ASN A 320 13.64 2.53 -17.20
N ALA A 321 13.59 3.26 -16.08
CA ALA A 321 14.77 3.58 -15.30
C ALA A 321 14.59 3.29 -13.80
N MET A 322 15.59 2.72 -13.14
CA MET A 322 15.58 2.48 -11.70
C MET A 322 16.84 3.05 -11.07
N LEU A 323 16.70 3.99 -10.14
CA LEU A 323 17.79 4.46 -9.28
C LEU A 323 17.62 3.77 -7.93
N VAL A 324 18.57 2.95 -7.52
CA VAL A 324 18.36 2.05 -6.36
C VAL A 324 19.58 1.94 -5.47
N LYS A 325 19.32 1.93 -4.16
CA LYS A 325 20.23 1.36 -3.16
C LYS A 325 19.62 0.03 -2.70
N SER A 326 20.17 -1.08 -3.16
CA SER A 326 19.74 -2.41 -2.74
C SER A 326 20.61 -2.87 -1.56
N TRP A 327 19.97 -3.14 -0.43
CA TRP A 327 20.60 -3.73 0.75
C TRP A 327 20.69 -5.25 0.59
N ASP A 328 21.71 -5.86 1.19
CA ASP A 328 21.79 -7.31 1.38
C ASP A 328 21.47 -8.14 0.12
N ASN A 329 22.09 -7.84 -1.03
CA ASN A 329 21.83 -8.53 -2.31
C ASN A 329 22.04 -10.06 -2.28
N ILE A 330 22.63 -10.59 -1.22
CA ILE A 330 22.72 -12.03 -0.98
C ILE A 330 21.36 -12.66 -0.65
N ASN A 331 20.39 -11.88 -0.17
CA ASN A 331 19.08 -12.32 0.29
C ASN A 331 18.07 -12.63 -0.84
N TYR A 332 18.49 -12.69 -2.10
CA TYR A 332 17.64 -13.22 -3.17
C TYR A 332 17.77 -14.75 -3.29
N GLU A 333 17.75 -15.47 -2.17
CA GLU A 333 17.97 -16.92 -2.12
C GLU A 333 16.85 -17.73 -2.79
N LYS A 334 15.70 -17.10 -3.06
CA LYS A 334 14.61 -17.71 -3.86
C LYS A 334 14.74 -17.46 -5.36
N ASN A 335 15.78 -16.73 -5.78
CA ASN A 335 16.07 -16.52 -7.19
C ASN A 335 16.35 -17.88 -7.87
N PRO A 336 15.80 -18.15 -9.07
CA PRO A 336 16.05 -19.41 -9.79
C PRO A 336 17.51 -19.68 -10.15
N TYR A 337 18.36 -18.65 -10.16
CA TYR A 337 19.80 -18.71 -10.43
C TYR A 337 20.63 -18.63 -9.14
N TYR A 338 20.01 -18.72 -7.98
CA TYR A 338 20.73 -18.77 -6.71
C TYR A 338 21.38 -20.14 -6.53
N ASP A 339 22.67 -20.12 -6.20
CA ASP A 339 23.42 -21.27 -5.71
C ASP A 339 24.22 -20.83 -4.48
N SER A 340 24.13 -21.57 -3.38
CA SER A 340 24.80 -21.24 -2.12
C SER A 340 26.32 -21.39 -2.19
N SER A 341 26.83 -22.07 -3.22
CA SER A 341 28.25 -22.28 -3.50
C SER A 341 28.82 -21.34 -4.57
N ASP A 342 27.98 -20.50 -5.17
CA ASP A 342 28.34 -19.60 -6.28
C ASP A 342 28.14 -18.11 -5.91
N ARG A 343 28.31 -17.23 -6.89
CA ARG A 343 28.14 -15.78 -6.81
C ARG A 343 26.74 -15.40 -6.30
N LYS A 344 26.64 -14.19 -5.73
CA LYS A 344 25.36 -13.51 -5.47
C LYS A 344 24.43 -13.60 -6.70
N PRO A 345 23.16 -13.94 -6.51
CA PRO A 345 22.19 -14.16 -7.59
C PRO A 345 21.91 -12.86 -8.37
N PRO A 346 21.50 -12.97 -9.65
CA PRO A 346 21.07 -11.80 -10.43
C PRO A 346 19.84 -11.16 -9.79
N VAL A 347 19.71 -9.84 -9.92
CA VAL A 347 18.60 -9.08 -9.31
C VAL A 347 17.62 -8.54 -10.34
N TRP A 348 18.02 -8.50 -11.60
CA TRP A 348 17.23 -7.95 -12.70
C TRP A 348 17.01 -9.01 -13.78
N TYR A 349 15.75 -9.36 -14.00
CA TYR A 349 15.32 -10.19 -15.11
C TYR A 349 14.71 -9.33 -16.22
N ILE A 350 15.23 -9.50 -17.44
CA ILE A 350 14.70 -8.92 -18.67
C ILE A 350 14.28 -10.07 -19.57
N GLY A 351 12.98 -10.22 -19.75
CA GLY A 351 12.40 -11.27 -20.56
C GLY A 351 12.66 -11.11 -22.06
N LYS A 352 12.24 -12.13 -22.79
CA LYS A 352 12.22 -12.19 -24.25
C LYS A 352 11.34 -11.06 -24.83
N GLY A 353 11.66 -10.63 -26.05
CA GLY A 353 10.88 -9.63 -26.77
C GLY A 353 11.55 -8.26 -26.84
N LYS A 354 10.79 -7.25 -27.26
CA LYS A 354 11.25 -5.87 -27.44
C LYS A 354 11.40 -5.15 -26.10
N GLN A 355 12.48 -5.48 -25.41
CA GLN A 355 12.82 -4.90 -24.11
C GLN A 355 14.20 -4.23 -24.18
N TYR A 356 14.24 -2.90 -24.25
CA TYR A 356 15.47 -2.17 -24.53
C TYR A 356 15.46 -0.74 -23.99
N ALA A 357 16.63 -0.11 -23.96
CA ALA A 357 16.86 1.21 -23.38
C ALA A 357 16.43 1.30 -21.91
N ASN A 358 16.42 0.18 -21.19
CA ASN A 358 16.15 0.18 -19.76
C ASN A 358 17.46 0.32 -18.99
N SER A 359 17.44 1.06 -17.89
CA SER A 359 18.63 1.34 -17.11
C SER A 359 18.38 1.17 -15.62
N LEU A 360 19.36 0.60 -14.93
CA LEU A 360 19.40 0.59 -13.46
C LEU A 360 20.66 1.33 -13.03
N TYR A 361 20.53 2.28 -12.12
CA TYR A 361 21.64 2.97 -11.48
C TYR A 361 21.77 2.51 -10.04
N ASP A 362 22.86 1.82 -9.72
CA ASP A 362 23.15 1.31 -8.38
C ASP A 362 23.94 2.34 -7.57
N PHE A 363 23.31 2.87 -6.53
CA PHE A 363 23.95 3.71 -5.52
C PHE A 363 24.79 2.93 -4.52
N GLY A 364 24.63 1.61 -4.43
CA GLY A 364 25.46 0.77 -3.55
C GLY A 364 26.87 0.56 -4.08
N GLY A 365 27.08 0.69 -5.39
CA GLY A 365 28.36 0.38 -6.04
C GLY A 365 28.71 -1.11 -6.04
N LEU A 366 27.72 -1.98 -5.81
CA LEU A 366 27.90 -3.42 -5.66
C LEU A 366 27.34 -4.21 -6.85
N MET A 367 26.52 -3.58 -7.69
CA MET A 367 25.83 -4.22 -8.82
C MET A 367 26.34 -3.69 -10.15
N GLY A 368 26.82 -4.59 -11.02
CA GLY A 368 27.06 -4.33 -12.44
C GLY A 368 26.29 -5.32 -13.34
N ASN A 369 26.57 -5.32 -14.65
CA ASN A 369 25.84 -6.12 -15.65
C ASN A 369 25.81 -7.64 -15.38
N GLN A 370 26.73 -8.17 -14.57
CA GLN A 370 26.67 -9.56 -14.09
C GLN A 370 25.38 -9.95 -13.35
N TYR A 371 24.60 -8.97 -12.86
CA TYR A 371 23.39 -9.20 -12.08
C TYR A 371 22.12 -9.10 -12.94
N ILE A 372 22.28 -9.14 -14.26
CA ILE A 372 21.19 -9.12 -15.23
C ILE A 372 21.06 -10.50 -15.87
N VAL A 373 19.83 -11.01 -15.92
CA VAL A 373 19.44 -12.05 -16.88
C VAL A 373 18.76 -11.34 -18.04
N ASN A 374 19.43 -11.22 -19.18
CA ASN A 374 18.98 -10.42 -20.31
C ASN A 374 18.63 -11.30 -21.52
N ASN A 375 17.34 -11.62 -21.66
CA ASN A 375 16.80 -12.43 -22.74
C ASN A 375 16.14 -11.60 -23.86
N ALA A 376 16.25 -10.27 -23.80
CA ALA A 376 15.63 -9.39 -24.77
C ALA A 376 16.11 -9.64 -26.20
N ASP A 377 15.28 -9.27 -27.18
CA ASP A 377 15.65 -9.35 -28.60
C ASP A 377 16.74 -8.33 -28.98
N THR A 378 16.97 -7.32 -28.13
CA THR A 378 18.01 -6.27 -28.27
C THR A 378 18.76 -6.08 -26.94
N PRO A 379 19.54 -7.09 -26.52
CA PRO A 379 20.11 -7.15 -25.18
C PRO A 379 21.20 -6.10 -24.94
N ASP A 380 21.86 -5.61 -25.99
CA ASP A 380 22.90 -4.59 -26.00
C ASP A 380 22.43 -3.20 -25.53
N ARG A 381 21.13 -3.01 -25.31
CA ARG A 381 20.52 -1.72 -24.96
C ARG A 381 19.97 -1.67 -23.54
N ASN A 382 20.31 -2.62 -22.68
CA ASN A 382 19.96 -2.59 -21.26
C ASN A 382 21.23 -2.66 -20.41
N GLY A 383 21.26 -1.99 -19.26
CA GLY A 383 22.47 -2.02 -18.43
C GLY A 383 22.32 -1.45 -17.03
N ILE A 384 23.20 -1.91 -16.14
CA ILE A 384 23.41 -1.38 -14.80
C ILE A 384 24.59 -0.40 -14.84
N LEU A 385 24.38 0.78 -14.29
CA LEU A 385 25.36 1.84 -14.09
C LEU A 385 25.70 1.93 -12.60
N THR A 386 26.99 2.03 -12.25
CA THR A 386 27.44 2.09 -10.85
C THR A 386 27.84 3.51 -10.44
N GLY A 387 27.38 3.97 -9.27
CA GLY A 387 27.61 5.35 -8.84
C GLY A 387 29.03 5.75 -8.41
N HIS A 388 29.97 4.80 -8.29
CA HIS A 388 31.35 5.08 -7.91
C HIS A 388 32.35 5.03 -9.07
N GLY A 389 31.91 4.84 -10.32
CA GLY A 389 32.78 4.89 -11.50
C GLY A 389 33.94 3.86 -11.51
N GLY A 390 33.90 2.84 -10.65
CA GLY A 390 35.03 1.93 -10.40
C GLY A 390 34.71 0.47 -10.70
N HIS A 391 35.65 -0.16 -11.40
CA HIS A 391 35.69 -1.55 -11.84
C HIS A 391 35.41 -2.61 -10.75
N VAL A 392 34.80 -3.73 -11.17
CA VAL A 392 35.06 -5.05 -10.57
C VAL A 392 36.03 -5.76 -11.52
N THR A 393 37.32 -5.75 -11.19
CA THR A 393 38.38 -6.52 -11.89
C THR A 393 38.79 -7.74 -11.08
N GLY A 394 38.88 -8.87 -11.78
CA GLY A 394 39.56 -10.11 -11.43
C GLY A 394 39.08 -11.18 -12.43
N THR A 395 39.78 -11.51 -13.52
CA THR A 395 41.24 -11.55 -13.75
C THR A 395 41.66 -11.12 -15.17
N THR A 396 42.73 -10.31 -15.20
CA THR A 396 43.76 -10.14 -16.26
C THR A 396 43.36 -10.07 -17.73
N GLU A 397 42.44 -9.18 -18.13
CA GLU A 397 42.56 -8.49 -19.42
C GLU A 397 41.66 -7.24 -19.49
N TRP A 398 42.24 -6.15 -19.97
CA TRP A 398 41.59 -4.85 -20.15
C TRP A 398 40.72 -4.91 -21.42
N SER A 399 39.42 -4.67 -21.28
CA SER A 399 38.47 -4.66 -22.40
C SER A 399 37.43 -3.55 -22.21
N GLN A 400 37.08 -2.89 -23.32
CA GLN A 400 36.27 -1.66 -23.44
C GLN A 400 34.99 -1.65 -22.57
N PRO A 401 34.52 -0.46 -22.15
CA PRO A 401 33.53 -0.28 -21.09
C PRO A 401 32.36 -1.28 -21.17
N PRO A 402 32.08 -2.03 -20.08
CA PRO A 402 31.16 -3.19 -20.08
C PRO A 402 29.68 -2.82 -20.30
N ASN A 403 29.38 -1.53 -20.40
CA ASN A 403 28.05 -0.96 -20.49
C ASN A 403 27.28 -1.45 -21.74
N TYR A 404 27.99 -1.98 -22.74
CA TYR A 404 27.43 -2.35 -24.06
C TYR A 404 27.99 -3.66 -24.64
N GLN A 405 28.66 -4.51 -23.85
CA GLN A 405 29.10 -5.81 -24.37
C GLN A 405 27.88 -6.70 -24.62
N ARG A 406 27.72 -7.10 -25.88
CA ARG A 406 26.72 -8.08 -26.33
C ARG A 406 26.99 -9.39 -25.58
N ASN A 407 25.98 -9.87 -24.85
CA ASN A 407 26.06 -11.20 -24.25
C ASN A 407 25.82 -12.23 -25.37
N ASP A 408 26.90 -12.61 -26.07
CA ASP A 408 26.86 -13.55 -27.20
C ASP A 408 26.50 -14.98 -26.76
N SER A 409 26.50 -15.24 -25.45
CA SER A 409 25.93 -16.44 -24.85
C SER A 409 24.71 -16.03 -24.04
N ARG A 410 23.61 -16.80 -24.10
CA ARG A 410 22.44 -16.58 -23.21
C ARG A 410 22.73 -17.00 -21.76
N ASN A 411 23.96 -16.84 -21.30
CA ASN A 411 24.42 -17.48 -20.09
C ASN A 411 24.78 -16.43 -19.06
N TRP A 412 24.10 -16.51 -17.93
CA TRP A 412 24.79 -16.38 -16.66
C TRP A 412 26.00 -17.32 -16.73
N HIS A 413 27.22 -16.80 -16.86
CA HIS A 413 28.40 -17.66 -16.89
C HIS A 413 28.66 -18.16 -15.47
N HIS A 414 28.14 -19.34 -15.15
CA HIS A 414 28.44 -20.10 -13.92
C HIS A 414 29.94 -20.38 -13.74
N GLU A 415 30.76 -20.16 -14.77
CA GLU A 415 32.21 -20.31 -14.74
C GLU A 415 32.97 -19.01 -14.41
N SER A 416 32.28 -17.86 -14.34
CA SER A 416 32.89 -16.57 -14.00
C SER A 416 33.17 -16.48 -12.49
N ARG A 417 34.25 -17.12 -12.06
CA ARG A 417 34.83 -16.93 -10.72
C ARG A 417 35.64 -15.64 -10.69
N ASN A 418 35.44 -14.81 -9.67
CA ASN A 418 36.43 -13.79 -9.32
C ASN A 418 37.68 -14.53 -8.82
N ALA A 419 38.83 -14.26 -9.42
CA ALA A 419 40.13 -14.56 -8.79
C ALA A 419 40.77 -13.27 -8.25
#